data_AF-A0A938T2Y8-F1
#
_entry.id   AF-A0A938T2Y8-F1
#
_cell.length_a   1.000
_cell.length_b   1.000
_cell.length_c   1.000
_cell.angle_alpha   90.00
_cell.angle_beta   90.00
_cell.angle_gamma   90.00
#
_symmetry.space_group_name_H-M   'P 1'
#
loop_
_entity.id
_entity.type
_entity.pdbx_description
1 polymer ?
#
loop_
_entity_poly.entity_id
_entity_poly.type
_entity_poly.pdbx_seq_one_letter_code
_entity_poly.pdbx_strand_id
1 'polypeptide(L)'
;MAQIRYKAFFKNKLTDSMSEASETHTRLEFCYACNYINKMVFKKLDSRYEQIIGMLNSMDKKADTFCFPTSQLLRLTSSKRK
;
A
#
# COMPACT_ATOMS: atom_id res chain seq x y z
N MET A 1 5.82 18.26 -1.97
CA MET A 1 6.40 17.06 -1.32
C MET A 1 6.22 17.00 0.21
N ALA A 2 5.11 17.54 0.75
CA ALA A 2 4.80 17.48 2.19
C ALA A 2 3.78 16.39 2.56
N GLN A 3 3.06 15.83 1.58
CA GLN A 3 1.94 14.91 1.83
C GLN A 3 2.39 13.52 2.30
N ILE A 4 3.54 13.01 1.83
CA ILE A 4 4.08 11.70 2.22
C ILE A 4 4.47 11.65 3.71
N ARG A 5 4.70 12.81 4.34
CA ARG A 5 5.22 12.89 5.72
C ARG A 5 4.12 12.84 6.79
N TYR A 6 2.85 12.75 6.40
CA TYR A 6 1.71 12.67 7.33
C TYR A 6 1.21 11.24 7.45
N LYS A 7 1.24 10.68 8.67
CA LYS A 7 0.85 9.29 8.95
C LYS A 7 -0.52 8.91 8.41
N ALA A 8 -1.52 9.78 8.56
CA ALA A 8 -2.86 9.46 8.07
C ALA A 8 -2.95 9.46 6.54
N PHE A 9 -2.18 10.33 5.85
CA PHE A 9 -2.13 10.31 4.39
C PHE A 9 -1.40 9.06 3.88
N PHE A 10 -0.29 8.68 4.51
CA PHE A 10 0.43 7.45 4.20
C PHE A 10 -0.46 6.21 4.39
N LYS A 11 -1.17 6.11 5.52
CA LYS A 11 -2.13 5.03 5.77
C LYS A 11 -3.27 5.02 4.75
N ASN A 12 -3.83 6.17 4.41
CA ASN A 12 -4.86 6.29 3.37
C ASN A 12 -4.36 5.69 2.03
N LYS A 13 -3.14 6.05 1.60
CA LYS A 13 -2.54 5.49 0.38
C LYS A 13 -2.20 4.00 0.47
N LEU A 14 -1.84 3.50 1.64
CA LEU A 14 -1.69 2.06 1.85
C LEU A 14 -3.03 1.33 1.75
N THR A 15 -4.11 1.89 2.30
CA THR A 15 -5.45 1.33 2.19
C THR A 15 -5.92 1.29 0.73
N ASP A 16 -5.76 2.38 -0.01
CA ASP A 16 -6.04 2.42 -1.46
C ASP A 16 -5.28 1.27 -2.17
N SER A 17 -3.96 1.18 -1.93
CA SER A 17 -3.11 0.16 -2.55
C SER A 17 -3.51 -1.28 -2.19
N MET A 18 -3.98 -1.50 -0.96
CA MET A 18 -4.47 -2.81 -0.50
C MET A 18 -5.77 -3.19 -1.22
N SER A 19 -6.68 -2.23 -1.41
CA SER A 19 -7.92 -2.44 -2.14
C SER A 19 -7.65 -2.83 -3.59
N GLU A 20 -6.79 -2.08 -4.29
CA GLU A 20 -6.38 -2.36 -5.68
C GLU A 20 -5.71 -3.73 -5.82
N ALA A 21 -4.86 -4.12 -4.86
CA ALA A 21 -4.22 -5.43 -4.84
C ALA A 21 -5.26 -6.56 -4.67
N SER A 22 -6.23 -6.37 -3.78
CA SER A 22 -7.29 -7.35 -3.51
C SER A 22 -8.22 -7.52 -4.71
N GLU A 23 -8.57 -6.41 -5.37
CA GLU A 23 -9.37 -6.43 -6.59
C GLU A 23 -8.63 -7.14 -7.73
N THR A 24 -7.32 -6.89 -7.88
CA THR A 24 -6.54 -7.55 -8.92
C THR A 24 -6.34 -9.04 -8.64
N HIS A 25 -6.19 -9.42 -7.37
CA HIS A 25 -6.17 -10.82 -6.96
C HIS A 25 -7.50 -11.53 -7.28
N THR A 26 -8.63 -10.89 -7.03
CA THR A 26 -9.96 -11.38 -7.43
C THR A 26 -10.06 -11.55 -8.96
N ARG A 27 -9.57 -10.57 -9.73
CA ARG A 27 -9.52 -10.68 -11.21
C ARG A 27 -8.68 -11.88 -11.67
N LEU A 28 -7.57 -12.16 -10.99
CA LEU A 28 -6.72 -13.32 -11.28
C LEU A 28 -7.47 -14.64 -11.04
N GLU A 29 -8.24 -14.74 -9.95
CA GLU A 29 -9.10 -15.89 -9.67
C GLU A 29 -10.16 -16.09 -10.75
N PHE A 30 -10.81 -15.01 -11.21
CA PHE A 30 -11.74 -15.07 -12.34
C PHE A 30 -11.06 -15.52 -13.63
N CYS A 31 -9.87 -15.01 -13.95
CA CYS A 31 -9.11 -15.44 -15.12
C CYS A 31 -8.81 -16.94 -15.09
N TYR A 32 -8.49 -17.49 -13.91
CA TYR A 32 -8.27 -18.92 -13.74
C TYR A 32 -9.57 -19.72 -13.83
N ALA A 33 -10.65 -19.27 -13.18
CA ALA A 33 -11.97 -19.91 -13.22
C ALA A 33 -12.53 -20.00 -14.65
N CYS A 34 -12.29 -18.97 -15.47
CA CYS A 34 -12.68 -18.93 -16.87
C CYS A 34 -11.65 -19.62 -17.81
N ASN A 35 -10.64 -20.29 -17.27
CA ASN A 35 -9.58 -20.99 -18.02
C ASN A 35 -8.77 -20.11 -19.00
N TYR A 36 -8.69 -18.79 -18.76
CA TYR A 36 -7.82 -17.89 -19.55
C TYR A 36 -6.33 -18.11 -19.24
N ILE A 37 -6.01 -18.63 -18.05
CA ILE A 37 -4.66 -18.98 -17.62
C ILE A 37 -4.63 -20.39 -17.04
N ASN A 38 -3.49 -21.05 -17.14
CA ASN A 38 -3.30 -22.37 -16.55
C ASN A 38 -2.94 -22.29 -15.06
N LYS A 39 -3.06 -23.42 -14.36
CA LYS A 39 -2.81 -23.55 -12.92
C LYS A 39 -1.39 -23.15 -12.50
N MET A 40 -0.38 -23.39 -13.34
CA MET A 40 1.01 -23.02 -13.04
C MET A 40 1.18 -21.49 -13.03
N VAL A 41 0.60 -20.80 -14.04
CA VAL A 41 0.60 -19.35 -14.12
C VAL A 41 -0.19 -18.74 -12.97
N PHE A 42 -1.38 -19.28 -12.67
CA PHE A 42 -2.20 -18.85 -11.55
C PHE A 42 -1.41 -18.92 -10.24
N LYS A 43 -0.87 -20.09 -9.85
CA LYS A 43 -0.10 -20.25 -8.61
C LYS A 43 1.09 -19.31 -8.50
N LYS A 44 1.79 -19.05 -9.61
CA LYS A 44 2.93 -18.14 -9.63
C LYS A 44 2.51 -16.69 -9.36
N LEU A 45 1.40 -16.25 -9.95
CA LEU A 45 0.89 -14.89 -9.76
C LEU A 45 0.23 -14.73 -8.40
N ASP A 46 -0.55 -15.71 -7.97
CA ASP A 46 -1.22 -15.79 -6.69
C ASP A 46 -0.23 -15.62 -5.52
N SER A 47 0.84 -16.43 -5.51
CA SER A 47 1.90 -16.31 -4.51
C SER A 47 2.59 -14.93 -4.50
N ARG A 48 2.69 -14.26 -5.65
CA ARG A 48 3.23 -12.89 -5.71
C ARG A 48 2.26 -11.88 -5.11
N TYR A 49 0.96 -12.03 -5.34
CA TYR A 49 -0.05 -11.17 -4.71
C TYR A 49 -0.08 -11.35 -3.19
N GLU A 50 0.01 -12.58 -2.69
CA GLU A 50 0.15 -12.85 -1.25
C GLU A 50 1.36 -12.13 -0.64
N GLN A 51 2.51 -12.14 -1.33
CA GLN A 51 3.70 -11.42 -0.90
C GLN A 51 3.48 -9.89 -0.87
N ILE A 52 2.87 -9.33 -1.91
CA ILE A 52 2.56 -7.89 -1.99
C ILE A 52 1.62 -7.47 -0.85
N ILE A 53 0.54 -8.22 -0.64
CA ILE A 53 -0.41 -7.99 0.45
C ILE A 53 0.31 -8.09 1.81
N GLY A 54 1.19 -9.07 1.98
CA GLY A 54 2.04 -9.22 3.17
C GLY A 54 2.96 -8.02 3.41
N MET A 55 3.56 -7.48 2.35
CA MET A 55 4.39 -6.27 2.41
C MET A 55 3.56 -5.04 2.81
N LEU A 56 2.40 -4.82 2.15
CA LEU A 56 1.51 -3.70 2.47
C LEU A 56 1.01 -3.75 3.92
N ASN A 57 0.62 -4.94 4.40
CA ASN A 57 0.24 -5.16 5.79
C ASN A 57 1.40 -4.87 6.76
N SER A 58 2.62 -5.28 6.40
CA SER A 58 3.81 -5.01 7.21
C SER A 58 4.13 -3.52 7.27
N MET A 59 3.94 -2.80 6.16
CA MET A 59 4.10 -1.35 6.09
C MET A 59 3.05 -0.61 6.93
N ASP A 60 1.78 -1.07 6.94
CA ASP A 60 0.74 -0.45 7.76
C ASP A 60 1.01 -0.62 9.26
N LYS A 61 1.44 -1.82 9.68
CA LYS A 61 1.85 -2.11 11.07
C LYS A 61 3.05 -1.28 11.50
N LYS A 62 3.96 -1.01 10.57
CA LYS A 62 5.18 -0.21 10.80
C LYS A 62 5.06 1.22 10.27
N ALA A 63 3.83 1.76 10.10
CA ALA A 63 3.65 3.06 9.46
C ALA A 63 4.44 4.20 10.13
N ASP A 64 4.68 4.10 11.44
CA ASP A 64 5.49 5.05 12.22
C ASP A 64 6.96 5.08 11.81
N THR A 65 7.52 4.01 11.24
CA THR A 65 8.90 4.02 10.73
C THR A 65 9.03 4.75 9.39
N PHE A 66 7.92 4.92 8.68
CA PHE A 66 7.86 5.62 7.39
C PHE A 66 7.44 7.09 7.54
N CYS A 67 6.84 7.46 8.68
CA CYS A 67 6.27 8.78 8.91
C CYS A 67 7.00 9.49 10.06
N PHE A 68 7.41 10.73 9.84
CA PHE A 68 8.04 11.54 10.89
C PHE A 68 6.98 12.16 11.81
N PRO A 69 7.29 12.40 13.11
CA PRO A 69 6.38 13.08 14.01
C PRO A 69 6.02 14.49 13.50
N THR A 70 4.73 14.78 13.42
CA THR A 70 4.17 16.09 13.02
C THR A 70 4.73 17.28 13.83
N SER A 71 5.28 17.04 15.03
CA SER A 71 5.88 18.05 15.91
C SER A 71 7.11 18.76 15.32
N GLN A 72 7.75 18.22 14.28
CA GLN A 72 8.82 18.91 13.54
C GLN A 72 8.31 19.71 12.34
N LEU A 73 7.14 19.36 11.78
CA LEU A 73 6.53 20.08 10.66
C LEU A 73 5.96 21.44 11.06
N LEU A 74 5.41 21.56 12.28
CA LEU A 74 4.93 22.84 12.83
C LEU A 74 6.06 23.88 13.01
N ARG A 75 7.31 23.45 13.24
CA ARG A 75 8.46 24.37 13.33
C ARG A 75 8.86 24.98 11.98
N LEU A 76 8.57 24.30 10.87
CA LEU A 76 8.94 24.77 9.53
C LEU A 76 7.88 25.70 8.92
N THR A 77 6.62 25.60 9.35
CA THR A 77 5.55 26.50 8.87
C THR A 77 5.54 27.85 9.60
N SER A 78 6.13 27.95 10.80
CA SER A 78 6.25 29.21 11.55
C SER A 78 7.40 30.12 11.08
N SER A 79 8.34 29.63 10.26
CA SER A 79 9.50 30.43 9.77
C SER A 79 9.25 31.16 8.43
N LYS A 80 8.01 31.20 7.92
CA LYS A 80 7.61 31.98 6.74
C LYS A 80 6.65 33.15 7.05
N ARG A 81 6.67 33.65 8.28
CA ARG A 81 6.07 34.95 8.68
C ARG A 81 7.10 35.84 9.36
N LYS A 82 8.15 36.23 8.63
CA LYS A 82 8.84 37.51 8.77
C LYS A 82 9.28 37.94 7.38
#